data_AF-Q3B2Q4-F1
#
_entry.id   AF-Q3B2Q4-F1
#
_cell.length_a   1.000
_cell.length_b   1.000
_cell.length_c   1.000
_cell.angle_alpha   90.00
_cell.angle_beta   90.00
_cell.angle_gamma   90.00
#
_symmetry.space_group_name_H-M   'P 1'
#
loop_
_entity.id
_entity.type
_entity.pdbx_description
1 polymer ?
#
loop_
_entity_poly.entity_id
_entity_poly.type
_entity_poly.pdbx_seq_one_letter_code
_entity_poly.pdbx_strand_id
1 'polypeptide(L)'
;MYFHRNNNGELPPNDPAMHPILSATRYLVLIAVASLFAGTITILVYGTLSVGSLILDALSSGTISPKGGKNLVLGFIENADLFLVATALYIMALGLYELFIDDTVPMPEWLQIHTLDDLKDKLVGVIVVVMAVLFLGHAVTWHGESTILYLGGAIGAVIASLALFNGQKKKKDPKP
;
A
#
# COMPACT_ATOMS: atom_id res chain seq x y z
N MET A 1 66.03 -2.51 -14.69
CA MET A 1 65.57 -3.53 -13.73
C MET A 1 64.30 -4.13 -14.31
N TYR A 2 64.42 -5.30 -14.92
CA TYR A 2 63.37 -5.92 -15.73
C TYR A 2 62.33 -6.56 -14.81
N PHE A 3 61.07 -6.09 -14.90
CA PHE A 3 59.95 -6.76 -14.28
C PHE A 3 59.64 -8.03 -15.08
N HIS A 4 59.81 -9.18 -14.43
CA HIS A 4 59.39 -10.46 -14.97
C HIS A 4 57.88 -10.45 -15.21
N ARG A 5 57.50 -10.62 -16.47
CA ARG A 5 56.13 -10.89 -16.91
C ARG A 5 55.80 -12.33 -16.50
N ASN A 6 54.96 -12.49 -15.48
CA ASN A 6 54.27 -13.74 -15.20
C ASN A 6 53.51 -14.17 -16.47
N ASN A 7 53.73 -15.42 -16.90
CA ASN A 7 53.24 -16.00 -18.16
C ASN A 7 51.97 -16.85 -17.99
N ASN A 8 51.25 -16.66 -16.89
CA ASN A 8 50.01 -17.38 -16.58
C ASN A 8 48.89 -16.35 -16.57
N GLY A 9 48.05 -16.35 -17.60
CA GLY A 9 46.86 -15.48 -17.74
C GLY A 9 45.75 -15.80 -16.74
N GLU A 10 46.09 -16.09 -15.50
CA GLU A 10 45.14 -16.34 -14.42
C GLU A 10 44.79 -15.00 -13.79
N LEU A 11 43.52 -14.63 -13.94
CA LEU A 11 42.90 -13.56 -13.16
C LEU A 11 43.09 -13.88 -11.68
N PRO A 12 43.38 -12.88 -10.82
CA PRO A 12 43.51 -13.11 -9.38
C PRO A 12 42.25 -13.81 -8.85
N PRO A 13 42.41 -14.77 -7.92
CA PRO A 13 41.28 -15.53 -7.38
C PRO A 13 40.29 -14.57 -6.75
N ASN A 14 39.01 -14.74 -7.11
CA ASN A 14 37.87 -14.00 -6.56
C ASN A 14 38.03 -13.85 -5.04
N ASP A 15 38.37 -12.64 -4.58
CA ASP A 15 38.25 -12.28 -3.18
C ASP A 15 36.75 -12.30 -2.82
N PRO A 16 36.27 -13.20 -1.94
CA PRO A 16 34.87 -13.25 -1.52
C PRO A 16 34.52 -12.14 -0.50
N ALA A 17 35.37 -11.12 -0.37
CA ALA A 17 35.28 -10.08 0.67
C ALA A 17 34.36 -8.89 0.31
N MET A 18 33.61 -8.97 -0.79
CA MET A 18 32.48 -8.08 -1.09
C MET A 18 31.23 -8.96 -1.01
N HIS A 19 30.46 -9.03 0.08
CA HIS A 19 29.35 -8.10 0.33
C HIS A 19 28.61 -8.38 1.68
N PRO A 20 29.23 -8.28 2.87
CA PRO A 20 28.49 -8.42 4.13
C PRO A 20 27.42 -7.32 4.30
N ILE A 21 27.63 -6.16 3.68
CA ILE A 21 26.70 -5.01 3.75
C ILE A 21 25.40 -5.27 2.99
N LEU A 22 25.41 -5.98 1.85
CA LEU A 22 24.17 -6.34 1.14
C LEU A 22 23.38 -7.44 1.86
N SER A 23 24.07 -8.38 2.53
CA SER A 23 23.39 -9.39 3.36
C SER A 23 22.71 -8.76 4.57
N ALA A 24 23.32 -7.73 5.18
CA ALA A 24 22.73 -6.99 6.30
C ALA A 24 21.43 -6.26 5.93
N THR A 25 21.32 -5.72 4.71
CA THR A 25 20.10 -5.05 4.21
C THR A 25 18.90 -5.98 4.22
N ARG A 26 19.06 -7.28 3.91
CA ARG A 26 17.96 -8.25 3.93
C ARG A 26 17.35 -8.42 5.32
N TYR A 27 18.16 -8.42 6.38
CA TYR A 27 17.67 -8.53 7.75
C TYR A 27 16.86 -7.31 8.19
N LEU A 28 17.28 -6.10 7.78
CA LEU A 28 16.52 -4.87 8.05
C LEU A 28 15.17 -4.87 7.34
N VAL A 29 15.13 -5.33 6.08
CA VAL A 29 13.87 -5.42 5.34
C VAL A 29 12.94 -6.47 5.94
N LEU A 30 13.46 -7.61 6.41
CA LEU A 30 12.64 -8.62 7.10
C LEU A 30 11.94 -8.05 8.36
N ILE A 31 12.63 -7.22 9.14
CA ILE A 31 12.03 -6.55 10.31
C ILE A 31 10.92 -5.59 9.87
N ALA A 32 11.14 -4.82 8.80
CA ALA A 32 10.14 -3.91 8.25
C ALA A 32 8.91 -4.68 7.73
N VAL A 33 9.12 -5.75 6.97
CA VAL A 33 8.07 -6.63 6.44
C VAL A 33 7.26 -7.25 7.58
N ALA A 34 7.94 -7.81 8.60
CA ALA A 34 7.27 -8.38 9.77
C ALA A 34 6.42 -7.33 10.52
N SER A 35 6.93 -6.11 10.65
CA SER A 35 6.20 -5.01 11.30
C SER A 35 4.96 -4.58 10.51
N LEU A 36 5.07 -4.51 9.17
CA LEU A 36 3.94 -4.20 8.28
C LEU A 36 2.87 -5.31 8.31
N PHE A 37 3.28 -6.58 8.35
CA PHE A 37 2.34 -7.70 8.54
C PHE A 37 1.65 -7.65 9.90
N ALA A 38 2.39 -7.39 10.98
CA ALA A 38 1.80 -7.25 12.30
C ALA A 38 0.79 -6.08 12.35
N GLY A 39 1.13 -4.93 11.75
CA GLY A 39 0.22 -3.79 11.62
C GLY A 39 -1.03 -4.13 10.81
N THR A 40 -0.86 -4.81 9.67
CA THR A 40 -1.98 -5.30 8.84
C THR A 40 -2.92 -6.18 9.65
N ILE A 41 -2.40 -7.20 10.34
CA ILE A 41 -3.21 -8.12 11.17
C ILE A 41 -3.95 -7.33 12.25
N THR A 42 -3.26 -6.41 12.92
CA THR A 42 -3.85 -5.60 14.00
C THR A 42 -5.04 -4.78 13.50
N ILE A 43 -4.87 -4.09 12.37
CA ILE A 43 -5.95 -3.26 11.79
C ILE A 43 -7.09 -4.14 11.27
N LEU A 44 -6.80 -5.29 10.65
CA LEU A 44 -7.84 -6.21 10.19
C LEU A 44 -8.68 -6.75 11.35
N VAL A 45 -8.04 -7.21 12.43
CA VAL A 45 -8.74 -7.69 13.62
C VAL A 45 -9.61 -6.59 14.22
N TYR A 46 -9.04 -5.39 14.38
CA TYR A 46 -9.78 -4.24 14.91
C TYR A 46 -10.98 -3.87 14.02
N GLY A 47 -10.78 -3.78 12.70
CA GLY A 47 -11.83 -3.47 11.73
C GLY A 47 -12.93 -4.53 11.71
N THR A 48 -12.57 -5.82 11.79
CA THR A 48 -13.55 -6.90 11.89
C THR A 48 -14.38 -6.81 13.16
N LEU A 49 -13.76 -6.54 14.31
CA LEU A 49 -14.48 -6.38 15.59
C LEU A 49 -15.43 -5.17 15.55
N SER A 50 -14.97 -4.04 14.99
CA SER A 50 -15.76 -2.81 14.86
C SER A 50 -16.97 -2.98 13.93
N VAL A 51 -16.79 -3.62 12.77
CA VAL A 51 -17.91 -4.00 11.89
C VAL A 51 -18.85 -4.98 12.57
N GLY A 52 -18.31 -5.95 13.31
CA GLY A 52 -19.11 -6.89 14.09
C GLY A 52 -20.02 -6.20 15.11
N SER A 53 -19.50 -5.23 15.86
CA SER A 53 -20.32 -4.44 16.79
C SER A 53 -21.39 -3.62 16.08
N LEU A 54 -21.07 -2.99 14.94
CA LEU A 54 -22.06 -2.23 14.16
C LEU A 54 -23.22 -3.10 13.67
N ILE A 55 -22.93 -4.33 13.23
CA ILE A 55 -23.96 -5.29 12.79
C ILE A 55 -24.83 -5.71 13.99
N LEU A 56 -24.22 -6.01 15.14
CA LEU A 56 -24.96 -6.40 16.35
C LEU A 56 -25.86 -5.26 16.85
N ASP A 57 -25.38 -4.03 16.85
CA ASP A 57 -26.16 -2.85 17.23
C ASP A 57 -27.33 -2.61 16.26
N ALA A 58 -27.11 -2.79 14.96
CA ALA A 58 -28.16 -2.67 13.95
C ALA A 58 -29.26 -3.73 14.10
N LEU A 59 -28.89 -4.98 14.41
CA LEU A 59 -29.84 -6.07 14.60
C LEU A 59 -30.60 -5.95 15.93
N SER A 60 -29.92 -5.55 17.02
CA SER A 60 -30.52 -5.45 18.35
C SER A 60 -31.42 -4.23 18.52
N SER A 61 -31.14 -3.12 17.84
CA SER A 61 -31.95 -1.89 17.94
C SER A 61 -33.33 -1.99 17.28
N GLY A 62 -33.55 -2.97 16.38
CA GLY A 62 -34.87 -3.40 15.88
C GLY A 62 -35.77 -2.32 15.24
N THR A 63 -35.27 -1.09 15.07
CA THR A 63 -36.05 0.07 14.68
C THR A 63 -35.46 0.68 13.42
N ILE A 64 -36.18 0.54 12.30
CA ILE A 64 -35.81 1.14 11.01
C ILE A 64 -36.14 2.63 11.07
N SER A 65 -35.23 3.42 11.64
CA SER A 65 -35.30 4.88 11.64
C SER A 65 -34.36 5.46 10.59
N PRO A 66 -34.76 6.52 9.84
CA PRO A 66 -33.88 7.21 8.89
C PRO A 66 -32.55 7.67 9.51
N LYS A 67 -32.57 8.03 10.80
CA LYS A 67 -31.37 8.45 11.55
C LYS A 67 -30.44 7.26 11.87
N GLY A 68 -31.02 6.11 12.21
CA GLY A 68 -30.27 4.86 12.45
C GLY A 68 -29.60 4.35 11.18
N GLY A 69 -30.31 4.39 10.05
CA GLY A 69 -29.75 4.03 8.74
C GLY A 69 -28.57 4.93 8.32
N LYS A 70 -28.67 6.25 8.55
CA LYS A 70 -27.56 7.19 8.26
C LYS A 70 -26.33 6.90 9.11
N ASN A 71 -26.50 6.64 10.41
CA ASN A 71 -25.39 6.28 11.30
C ASN A 71 -24.75 4.95 10.94
N LEU A 72 -25.55 3.97 10.53
CA LEU A 72 -25.06 2.67 10.10
C LEU A 72 -24.19 2.80 8.84
N VAL A 73 -24.68 3.51 7.82
CA VAL A 73 -23.92 3.78 6.59
C VAL A 73 -22.62 4.51 6.90
N LEU A 74 -22.66 5.54 7.76
CA LEU A 74 -21.45 6.27 8.17
C LEU A 74 -20.43 5.33 8.85
N GLY A 75 -20.87 4.50 9.80
CA GLY A 75 -20.00 3.54 10.47
C GLY A 75 -19.35 2.54 9.49
N PHE A 76 -20.08 2.07 8.47
CA PHE A 76 -19.49 1.23 7.43
C PHE A 76 -18.46 1.96 6.57
N ILE A 77 -18.70 3.22 6.22
CA ILE A 77 -17.75 4.03 5.45
C ILE A 77 -16.46 4.27 6.25
N GLU A 78 -16.58 4.60 7.54
CA GLU A 78 -15.43 4.78 8.44
C GLU A 78 -14.62 3.49 8.59
N ASN A 79 -15.29 2.33 8.68
CA ASN A 79 -14.60 1.05 8.75
C ASN A 79 -13.98 0.62 7.41
N ALA A 80 -14.57 1.01 6.27
CA ALA A 80 -14.02 0.71 4.96
C ALA A 80 -12.61 1.29 4.79
N ASP A 81 -12.36 2.48 5.35
CA ASP A 81 -11.03 3.10 5.34
C ASP A 81 -9.97 2.26 6.08
N LEU A 82 -10.32 1.69 7.24
CA LEU A 82 -9.41 0.81 7.99
C LEU A 82 -8.99 -0.42 7.16
N PHE A 83 -9.92 -1.05 6.45
CA PHE A 83 -9.60 -2.18 5.58
C PHE A 83 -8.74 -1.77 4.38
N LEU A 84 -8.93 -0.57 3.84
CA LEU A 84 -8.09 -0.03 2.77
C LEU A 84 -6.66 0.22 3.26
N VAL A 85 -6.50 0.83 4.44
CA VAL A 85 -5.18 1.02 5.06
C VAL A 85 -4.50 -0.31 5.34
N ALA A 86 -5.22 -1.29 5.90
CA ALA A 86 -4.68 -2.64 6.11
C ALA A 86 -4.22 -3.28 4.80
N THR A 87 -5.00 -3.13 3.73
CA THR A 87 -4.64 -3.63 2.39
C THR A 87 -3.41 -2.91 1.84
N ALA A 88 -3.28 -1.60 2.06
CA ALA A 88 -2.08 -0.85 1.67
C ALA A 88 -0.83 -1.37 2.38
N LEU A 89 -0.90 -1.58 3.71
CA LEU A 89 0.19 -2.13 4.50
C LEU A 89 0.57 -3.55 4.04
N TYR A 90 -0.44 -4.37 3.71
CA TYR A 90 -0.23 -5.72 3.18
C TYR A 90 0.49 -5.71 1.83
N ILE A 91 0.04 -4.88 0.89
CA ILE A 91 0.68 -4.71 -0.42
C ILE A 91 2.12 -4.21 -0.23
N MET A 92 2.35 -3.30 0.71
CA MET A 92 3.71 -2.85 1.03
C MET A 92 4.59 -3.95 1.60
N ALA A 93 4.07 -4.77 2.52
CA ALA A 93 4.80 -5.89 3.09
C ALA A 93 5.20 -6.89 2.00
N LEU A 94 4.26 -7.25 1.12
CA LEU A 94 4.52 -8.17 0.01
C LEU A 94 5.51 -7.60 -1.00
N GLY A 95 5.36 -6.34 -1.43
CA GLY A 95 6.27 -5.75 -2.40
C GLY A 95 7.68 -5.55 -1.87
N LEU A 96 7.84 -5.22 -0.58
CA LEU A 96 9.15 -5.21 0.06
C LEU A 96 9.74 -6.62 0.21
N TYR A 97 8.89 -7.62 0.47
CA TYR A 97 9.33 -9.02 0.51
C TYR A 97 9.82 -9.49 -0.85
N GLU A 98 9.04 -9.29 -1.90
CA GLU A 98 9.35 -9.72 -3.27
C GLU A 98 10.63 -9.06 -3.79
N LEU A 99 10.76 -7.74 -3.58
CA LEU A 99 11.87 -6.97 -4.12
C LEU A 99 13.22 -7.27 -3.44
N PHE A 100 13.23 -7.57 -2.14
CA PHE A 100 14.48 -7.67 -1.36
C PHE A 100 14.78 -9.08 -0.85
N ILE A 101 13.78 -9.97 -0.75
CA ILE A 101 13.94 -11.32 -0.19
C ILE A 101 13.80 -12.40 -1.27
N ASP A 102 12.62 -12.54 -1.88
CA ASP A 102 12.32 -13.64 -2.81
C ASP A 102 11.20 -13.30 -3.80
N ASP A 103 11.54 -13.29 -5.09
CA ASP A 103 10.65 -12.99 -6.22
C ASP A 103 9.98 -14.24 -6.83
N THR A 104 10.24 -15.44 -6.29
CA THR A 104 9.72 -16.71 -6.83
C THR A 104 8.39 -17.14 -6.22
N VAL A 105 7.87 -16.38 -5.26
CA VAL A 105 6.58 -16.66 -4.62
C VAL A 105 5.46 -16.59 -5.66
N PRO A 106 4.65 -17.64 -5.84
CA PRO A 106 3.58 -17.63 -6.82
C PRO A 106 2.48 -16.64 -6.39
N MET A 107 2.47 -15.47 -7.02
CA MET A 107 1.46 -14.44 -6.81
C MET A 107 0.64 -14.21 -8.10
N PRO A 108 -0.64 -13.80 -7.99
CA PRO A 108 -1.41 -13.36 -9.15
C PRO A 108 -0.73 -12.18 -9.86
N GLU A 109 -0.85 -12.07 -11.19
CA GLU A 109 -0.21 -11.01 -11.98
C GLU A 109 -0.50 -9.59 -11.47
N TRP A 110 -1.68 -9.36 -10.87
CA TRP A 110 -2.04 -8.05 -10.34
C TRP A 110 -1.33 -7.67 -9.03
N LEU A 111 -0.65 -8.62 -8.37
CA LEU A 111 0.04 -8.42 -7.09
C LEU A 111 1.56 -8.63 -7.20
N GLN A 112 2.06 -9.11 -8.34
CA GLN A 112 3.50 -9.22 -8.61
C GLN A 112 4.15 -7.84 -8.66
N ILE A 113 5.23 -7.67 -7.90
CA ILE A 113 5.97 -6.41 -7.72
C ILE A 113 7.44 -6.69 -7.94
N HIS A 114 7.91 -6.41 -9.17
CA HIS A 114 9.29 -6.65 -9.56
C HIS A 114 10.20 -5.42 -9.36
N THR A 115 9.61 -4.23 -9.16
CA THR A 115 10.36 -2.98 -8.95
C THR A 115 9.76 -2.10 -7.85
N LEU A 116 10.57 -1.18 -7.31
CA LEU A 116 10.09 -0.13 -6.41
C LEU A 116 9.02 0.76 -7.06
N ASP A 117 9.05 0.90 -8.39
CA ASP A 117 8.06 1.69 -9.11
C ASP A 117 6.70 0.99 -9.15
N ASP A 118 6.66 -0.33 -9.32
CA ASP A 118 5.42 -1.10 -9.25
C ASP A 118 4.80 -1.01 -7.84
N LEU A 119 5.63 -1.12 -6.80
CA LEU A 119 5.23 -0.94 -5.40
C LEU A 119 4.59 0.44 -5.18
N LYS A 120 5.26 1.48 -5.66
CA LYS A 120 4.80 2.86 -5.58
C LYS A 120 3.48 3.06 -6.30
N ASP A 121 3.34 2.52 -7.51
CA ASP A 121 2.13 2.66 -8.34
C ASP A 121 0.91 1.97 -7.68
N LYS A 122 1.11 0.79 -7.09
CA LYS A 122 0.06 0.10 -6.30
C LYS A 122 -0.35 0.92 -5.08
N LEU A 123 0.63 1.47 -4.34
CA LEU A 123 0.38 2.28 -3.16
C LEU A 123 -0.39 3.57 -3.50
N VAL A 124 0.02 4.27 -4.57
CA VAL A 124 -0.70 5.46 -5.06
C VAL A 124 -2.15 5.11 -5.41
N GLY A 125 -2.39 3.95 -6.03
CA GLY A 125 -3.73 3.45 -6.30
C GLY A 125 -4.58 3.35 -5.03
N VAL A 126 -4.04 2.74 -3.97
CA VAL A 126 -4.76 2.61 -2.69
C VAL A 126 -5.01 3.97 -2.03
N ILE A 127 -4.03 4.88 -2.05
CA ILE A 127 -4.18 6.24 -1.50
C ILE A 127 -5.32 7.01 -2.20
N VAL A 128 -5.43 6.89 -3.53
CA VAL A 128 -6.52 7.51 -4.30
C VAL A 128 -7.87 6.94 -3.87
N VAL A 129 -7.98 5.63 -3.66
CA VAL A 129 -9.22 4.99 -3.19
C VAL A 129 -9.57 5.44 -1.77
N VAL A 130 -8.60 5.48 -0.85
CA VAL A 130 -8.77 5.98 0.53
C VAL A 130 -9.33 7.40 0.52
N MET A 131 -8.72 8.31 -0.24
CA MET A 131 -9.20 9.69 -0.36
C MET A 131 -10.63 9.77 -0.91
N ALA A 132 -10.98 8.91 -1.87
CA ALA A 132 -12.33 8.86 -2.42
C ALA A 132 -13.37 8.39 -1.37
N VAL A 133 -13.03 7.38 -0.56
CA VAL A 133 -13.90 6.89 0.53
C VAL A 133 -14.05 7.93 1.63
N LEU A 134 -12.97 8.64 1.99
CA LEU A 134 -13.03 9.76 2.95
C LEU A 134 -13.97 10.87 2.48
N PHE A 135 -13.90 11.24 1.19
CA PHE A 135 -14.83 12.21 0.60
C PHE A 135 -16.27 11.68 0.61
N LEU A 136 -16.49 10.41 0.27
CA LEU A 136 -17.82 9.79 0.29
C LEU A 136 -18.45 9.85 1.70
N GLY A 137 -17.67 9.59 2.74
CA GLY A 137 -18.12 9.71 4.14
C GLY A 137 -18.63 11.12 4.46
N HIS A 138 -17.87 12.15 4.08
CA HIS A 138 -18.26 13.55 4.25
C HIS A 138 -19.46 13.94 3.36
N ALA A 139 -19.56 13.38 2.17
CA ALA A 139 -20.68 13.64 1.25
C ALA A 139 -22.00 13.09 1.78
N VAL A 140 -21.98 11.92 2.42
CA VAL A 140 -23.19 11.32 3.02
C VAL A 140 -23.63 12.05 4.29
N THR A 141 -22.70 12.62 5.05
CA THR A 141 -23.02 13.39 6.27
C THR A 141 -23.43 14.83 6.00
N TRP A 142 -23.25 15.32 4.77
CA TRP A 142 -23.48 16.70 4.39
C TRP A 142 -24.90 17.22 4.69
N HIS A 143 -24.99 18.44 5.22
CA HIS A 143 -26.23 19.12 5.62
C HIS A 143 -26.47 20.46 4.91
N GLY A 144 -25.75 20.76 3.82
CA GLY A 144 -25.99 21.97 3.01
C GLY A 144 -24.92 23.07 3.10
N GLU A 145 -23.75 22.81 3.69
CA GLU A 145 -22.69 23.80 3.88
C GLU A 145 -21.69 23.83 2.70
N SER A 146 -21.18 25.00 2.31
CA SER A 146 -20.22 25.12 1.18
C SER A 146 -18.86 24.45 1.44
N THR A 147 -18.58 24.05 2.67
CA THR A 147 -17.36 23.34 3.12
C THR A 147 -17.07 22.09 2.30
N ILE A 148 -18.09 21.40 1.78
CA ILE A 148 -17.91 20.18 0.97
C ILE A 148 -17.22 20.47 -0.37
N LEU A 149 -17.44 21.65 -0.96
CA LEU A 149 -16.82 22.01 -2.23
C LEU A 149 -15.32 22.27 -2.05
N TYR A 150 -14.94 22.91 -0.94
CA TYR A 150 -13.53 23.12 -0.60
C TYR A 150 -12.82 21.80 -0.29
N LEU A 151 -13.44 20.92 0.50
CA LEU A 151 -12.89 19.60 0.79
C LEU A 151 -12.75 18.74 -0.48
N GLY A 152 -13.80 18.66 -1.29
CA GLY A 152 -13.80 17.93 -2.55
C GLY A 152 -12.79 18.51 -3.55
N GLY A 153 -12.66 19.84 -3.63
CA GLY A 153 -11.66 20.51 -4.44
C GLY A 153 -10.23 20.20 -4.01
N ALA A 154 -9.96 20.22 -2.70
CA ALA A 154 -8.64 19.87 -2.14
C ALA A 154 -8.27 18.41 -2.41
N ILE A 155 -9.18 17.47 -2.10
CA ILE A 155 -8.96 16.04 -2.38
C ILE A 155 -8.78 15.80 -3.88
N GLY A 156 -9.63 16.41 -4.72
CA GLY A 156 -9.55 16.32 -6.16
C GLY A 156 -8.21 16.83 -6.71
N ALA A 157 -7.68 17.91 -6.16
CA ALA A 157 -6.37 18.44 -6.54
C ALA A 157 -5.23 17.46 -6.18
N VAL A 158 -5.27 16.82 -5.01
CA VAL A 158 -4.28 15.81 -4.62
C VAL A 158 -4.37 14.58 -5.52
N ILE A 159 -5.58 14.07 -5.79
CA ILE A 159 -5.79 12.94 -6.71
C ILE A 159 -5.29 13.27 -8.11
N ALA A 160 -5.60 14.46 -8.63
CA ALA A 160 -5.13 14.90 -9.95
C ALA A 160 -3.60 15.00 -10.00
N SER A 161 -2.97 15.55 -8.95
CA SER A 161 -1.51 15.62 -8.85
C SER A 161 -0.87 14.23 -8.85
N LEU A 162 -1.38 13.30 -8.04
CA LEU A 162 -0.91 11.92 -7.98
C LEU A 162 -1.13 11.18 -9.31
N ALA A 163 -2.29 11.35 -9.94
CA ALA A 163 -2.62 10.73 -11.21
C ALA A 163 -1.70 11.22 -12.35
N LEU A 164 -1.39 12.51 -12.39
CA LEU A 164 -0.45 13.07 -13.35
C LEU A 164 0.97 12.57 -13.13
N PHE A 165 1.43 12.54 -11.87
CA PHE A 165 2.74 11.99 -11.50
C PHE A 165 2.88 10.52 -11.90
N ASN A 166 1.82 9.73 -11.69
CA ASN A 166 1.80 8.31 -12.05
C ASN A 166 1.70 8.09 -13.57
N GLY A 167 0.85 8.87 -14.26
CA GLY A 167 0.59 8.76 -15.69
C GLY A 167 1.78 9.12 -16.58
N GLN A 168 2.70 9.97 -16.11
CA GLN A 168 3.92 10.34 -16.86
C GLN A 168 4.87 9.15 -17.06
N LYS A 169 4.86 8.13 -16.19
CA LYS A 169 5.75 6.96 -16.31
C LYS A 169 5.28 5.96 -17.37
N LYS A 170 3.97 5.79 -17.56
CA LYS A 170 3.39 4.80 -18.50
C LYS A 170 3.63 5.10 -20.00
N LYS A 171 4.14 6.28 -20.35
CA LYS A 171 4.39 6.71 -21.74
C LYS A 171 5.77 6.30 -22.28
N LYS A 172 6.60 5.60 -21.50
CA LYS A 172 7.98 5.25 -21.88
C LYS A 172 8.21 3.84 -22.43
N ASP A 173 7.16 3.04 -22.60
CA ASP A 173 7.27 1.75 -23.28
C ASP A 173 6.57 1.80 -24.65
N PRO A 174 7.31 1.97 -25.76
CA PRO A 174 6.83 1.52 -27.04
C PRO A 174 6.81 -0.01 -27.00
N LYS A 175 5.60 -0.60 -27.06
CA LYS A 175 5.47 -2.04 -27.33
C LYS A 175 6.20 -2.36 -28.64
N PRO A 176 7.02 -3.43 -28.70
CA PRO A 176 7.50 -3.98 -29.96
C PRO A 176 6.35 -4.57 -30.79
#